data_AF-A0A968TRH5-F1
#
_entry.id   AF-A0A968TRH5-F1
#
_cell.length_a   1.000
_cell.length_b   1.000
_cell.length_c   1.000
_cell.angle_alpha   90.00
_cell.angle_beta   90.00
_cell.angle_gamma   90.00
#
_symmetry.space_group_name_H-M   'P 1'
#
loop_
_entity.id
_entity.type
_entity.pdbx_description
1 polymer ?
#
loop_
_entity_poly.entity_id
_entity_poly.type
_entity_poly.pdbx_seq_one_letter_code
_entity_poly.pdbx_strand_id
1 'polypeptide(L)'
;MNSPWRAALGSRLQLLVSDSGETALGALDYLKSNTKGRSSFVANDWMVATNDAGSGELKARSGVEAVLGEVVNIPSDKRAVIGSFFDSVVVVDSIRTALTLRPDFPGRTFVTLDGDCLTADGVLTGGTAESADSGLLKRRREIKELSQQREEWAGKLQLAKLSLDKLLARRQQVGEELENAKKRHIEKELMVAELKKDLERAENELQNAQVAVQRQQNEVNREQANLAKLNAELEDIGGRLEEMRERRVELEISVQALDKEYQESRTGVDDLQNK
;
A
#
# COMPACT_ATOMS: atom_id res chain seq x y z
N MET A 1 -27.59 -27.35 39.82
CA MET A 1 -28.02 -28.68 40.33
C MET A 1 -26.91 -29.69 40.03
N ASN A 2 -26.30 -30.28 41.06
CA ASN A 2 -25.40 -31.41 40.87
C ASN A 2 -26.27 -32.62 40.57
N SER A 3 -26.38 -33.00 39.30
CA SER A 3 -27.12 -34.21 38.96
C SER A 3 -26.41 -35.44 39.57
N PRO A 4 -27.14 -36.41 40.14
CA PRO A 4 -26.56 -37.55 40.86
C PRO A 4 -25.54 -38.33 40.01
N TRP A 5 -25.79 -38.47 38.70
CA TRP A 5 -24.85 -39.13 37.79
C TRP A 5 -23.52 -38.37 37.61
N ARG A 6 -23.49 -37.04 37.75
CA ARG A 6 -22.24 -36.25 37.69
C ARG A 6 -21.40 -36.48 38.93
N ALA A 7 -22.04 -36.53 40.10
CA ALA A 7 -21.37 -36.84 41.37
C ALA A 7 -20.85 -38.27 41.40
N ALA A 8 -21.61 -39.22 40.81
CA ALA A 8 -21.20 -40.61 40.66
C ALA A 8 -19.97 -40.79 39.76
N LEU A 9 -19.91 -40.08 38.63
CA LEU A 9 -18.85 -40.26 37.65
C LEU A 9 -17.62 -39.39 37.94
N GLY A 10 -17.78 -38.17 38.44
CA GLY A 10 -16.65 -37.30 38.80
C GLY A 10 -15.61 -37.18 37.69
N SER A 11 -14.35 -37.55 37.99
CA SER A 11 -13.24 -37.56 37.03
C SER A 11 -13.41 -38.57 35.90
N ARG A 12 -14.28 -39.58 36.05
CA ARG A 12 -14.59 -40.58 35.01
C ARG A 12 -15.33 -39.97 33.82
N LEU A 13 -15.94 -38.79 33.96
CA LEU A 13 -16.54 -38.03 32.85
C LEU A 13 -15.52 -37.64 31.76
N GLN A 14 -14.23 -37.57 32.10
CA GLN A 14 -13.16 -37.21 31.17
C GLN A 14 -12.48 -38.42 30.54
N LEU A 15 -12.94 -39.65 30.83
CA LEU A 15 -12.38 -40.86 30.24
C LEU A 15 -12.75 -40.98 28.77
N LEU A 16 -11.75 -41.35 27.96
CA LEU A 16 -11.94 -41.67 26.55
C LEU A 16 -12.18 -43.17 26.40
N VAL A 17 -13.36 -43.54 25.88
CA VAL A 17 -13.74 -44.93 25.61
C VAL A 17 -13.16 -45.35 24.26
N SER A 18 -12.43 -46.47 24.25
CA SER A 18 -11.84 -47.10 23.07
C SER A 18 -12.44 -48.49 22.85
N ASP A 19 -12.52 -48.91 21.60
CA ASP A 19 -13.07 -50.23 21.25
C ASP A 19 -12.08 -51.37 21.57
N SER A 20 -10.77 -51.08 21.52
CA SER A 20 -9.71 -52.01 21.92
C SER A 20 -8.59 -51.31 22.71
N GLY A 21 -7.86 -52.09 23.50
CA GLY A 21 -6.72 -51.65 24.27
C GLY A 21 -5.54 -51.27 23.39
N GLU A 22 -5.39 -51.89 22.22
CA GLU A 22 -4.37 -51.53 21.24
C GLU A 22 -4.59 -50.12 20.69
N THR A 23 -5.84 -49.77 20.34
CA THR A 23 -6.18 -48.41 19.90
C THR A 23 -5.98 -47.38 21.02
N ALA A 24 -6.34 -47.73 22.27
CA ALA A 24 -6.10 -46.87 23.42
C ALA A 24 -4.60 -46.63 23.68
N LEU A 25 -3.78 -47.67 23.52
CA LEU A 25 -2.33 -47.59 23.66
C LEU A 25 -1.71 -46.74 22.55
N GLY A 26 -2.13 -46.92 21.30
CA GLY A 26 -1.68 -46.08 20.19
C GLY A 26 -2.02 -44.60 20.39
N ALA A 27 -3.22 -44.30 20.92
CA ALA A 27 -3.60 -42.94 21.28
C ALA A 27 -2.75 -42.38 22.43
N LEU A 28 -2.43 -43.19 23.43
CA LEU A 28 -1.54 -42.80 24.53
C LEU A 28 -0.13 -42.49 24.01
N ASP A 29 0.42 -43.32 23.14
CA ASP A 29 1.75 -43.14 22.55
C ASP A 29 1.79 -41.89 21.68
N TYR A 30 0.75 -41.62 20.91
CA TYR A 30 0.60 -40.37 20.16
C TYR A 30 0.65 -39.12 21.07
N LEU A 31 -0.07 -39.15 22.20
CA LEU A 31 -0.05 -38.02 23.15
C LEU A 31 1.36 -37.79 23.72
N LYS A 32 2.11 -38.87 23.98
CA LYS A 32 3.48 -38.82 24.49
C LYS A 32 4.46 -38.32 23.42
N SER A 33 4.47 -38.90 22.22
CA SER A 33 5.40 -38.53 21.14
C SER A 33 5.21 -37.08 20.69
N ASN A 34 3.99 -36.55 20.78
CA ASN A 34 3.65 -35.22 20.28
C ASN A 34 3.45 -34.18 21.40
N THR A 35 3.76 -34.51 22.65
CA THR A 35 3.60 -33.63 23.84
C THR A 35 2.23 -32.95 23.90
N LYS A 36 1.16 -33.69 23.59
CA LYS A 36 -0.22 -33.16 23.49
C LYS A 36 -1.03 -33.24 24.80
N GLY A 37 -0.35 -33.41 25.93
CA GLY A 37 -0.97 -33.40 27.26
C GLY A 37 -1.29 -34.79 27.81
N ARG A 38 -2.19 -34.85 28.79
CA ARG A 38 -2.53 -36.07 29.55
C ARG A 38 -4.00 -36.39 29.39
N SER A 39 -4.30 -37.66 29.11
CA SER A 39 -5.66 -38.20 29.07
C SER A 39 -5.71 -39.57 29.74
N SER A 40 -6.91 -40.07 30.00
CA SER A 40 -7.18 -41.37 30.60
C SER A 40 -8.15 -42.14 29.73
N PHE A 41 -7.86 -43.42 29.51
CA PHE A 41 -8.56 -44.26 28.55
C PHE A 41 -9.17 -45.47 29.25
N VAL A 42 -10.27 -45.98 28.69
CA VAL A 42 -10.87 -47.27 29.04
C VAL A 42 -11.16 -48.03 27.75
N ALA A 43 -10.92 -49.34 27.75
CA ALA A 43 -11.15 -50.20 26.59
C ALA A 43 -11.88 -51.48 27.00
N ASN A 44 -12.66 -52.05 26.07
CA ASN A 44 -13.56 -53.17 26.35
C ASN A 44 -12.83 -54.44 26.77
N ASP A 45 -11.66 -54.69 26.20
CA ASP A 45 -10.76 -55.81 26.48
C ASP A 45 -10.05 -55.73 27.84
N TRP A 46 -10.03 -54.56 28.49
CA TRP A 46 -9.49 -54.41 29.85
C TRP A 46 -10.52 -54.62 30.95
N MET A 47 -11.81 -54.70 30.58
CA MET A 47 -12.89 -54.79 31.54
C MET A 47 -13.08 -56.23 32.00
N VAL A 48 -12.97 -56.45 33.30
CA VAL A 48 -13.35 -57.70 33.94
C VAL A 48 -14.84 -57.65 34.25
N ALA A 49 -15.60 -58.67 33.82
CA ALA A 49 -17.01 -58.78 34.15
C ALA A 49 -17.17 -58.79 35.68
N THR A 50 -17.85 -57.78 36.21
CA THR A 50 -18.19 -57.74 37.64
C THR A 50 -19.52 -58.46 37.82
N ASN A 51 -19.49 -59.56 38.57
CA ASN A 51 -20.72 -60.25 38.94
C ASN A 51 -21.52 -59.34 39.87
N ASP A 52 -22.74 -59.00 39.48
CA ASP A 52 -23.69 -58.20 40.25
C ASP A 52 -24.32 -59.02 41.40
N ALA A 53 -23.48 -59.71 42.16
CA ALA A 53 -23.91 -60.42 43.36
C ALA A 53 -24.36 -59.38 44.39
N GLY A 54 -25.65 -59.39 44.72
CA GLY A 54 -26.23 -58.61 45.82
C GLY A 54 -27.07 -57.38 45.44
N SER A 55 -27.33 -57.10 44.16
CA SER A 55 -28.23 -55.98 43.77
C SER A 55 -29.67 -56.18 44.24
N GLY A 56 -30.15 -57.43 44.32
CA GLY A 56 -31.48 -57.75 44.84
C GLY A 56 -31.65 -57.44 46.34
N GLU A 57 -30.65 -57.78 47.16
CA GLU A 57 -30.66 -57.49 48.61
C GLU A 57 -30.53 -56.00 48.89
N LEU A 58 -29.78 -55.29 48.05
CA LEU A 58 -29.57 -53.86 48.16
C LEU A 58 -30.87 -53.07 47.93
N LYS A 59 -31.67 -53.45 46.93
CA LYS A 59 -32.97 -52.81 46.63
C LYS A 59 -34.01 -53.00 47.73
N ALA A 60 -33.87 -54.07 48.52
CA ALA A 60 -34.77 -54.34 49.64
C ALA A 60 -34.46 -53.48 50.87
N ARG A 61 -33.34 -52.75 50.89
CA ARG A 61 -32.96 -51.88 52.01
C ARG A 61 -33.69 -50.54 51.95
N SER A 62 -34.17 -50.08 53.11
CA SER A 62 -34.84 -48.78 53.23
C SER A 62 -33.92 -47.63 52.82
N GLY A 63 -34.45 -46.68 52.04
CA GLY A 63 -33.74 -45.49 51.58
C GLY A 63 -32.85 -45.71 50.35
N VAL A 64 -32.83 -46.91 49.76
CA VAL A 64 -32.27 -47.16 48.42
C VAL A 64 -33.34 -46.86 47.38
N GLU A 65 -33.05 -45.91 46.48
CA GLU A 65 -33.99 -45.53 45.41
C GLU A 65 -33.75 -46.34 44.13
N ALA A 66 -32.49 -46.52 43.74
CA ALA A 66 -32.14 -47.23 42.52
C ALA A 66 -30.68 -47.68 42.48
N VAL A 67 -30.39 -48.67 41.63
CA VAL A 67 -29.03 -48.95 41.14
C VAL A 67 -28.88 -48.25 39.79
N LEU A 68 -27.88 -47.38 39.66
CA LEU A 68 -27.80 -46.47 38.51
C LEU A 68 -27.61 -47.21 37.18
N GLY A 69 -26.93 -48.35 37.21
CA GLY A 69 -26.74 -49.24 36.07
C GLY A 69 -28.02 -49.77 35.42
N GLU A 70 -29.13 -49.82 36.15
CA GLU A 70 -30.43 -50.30 35.65
C GLU A 70 -31.33 -49.17 35.12
N VAL A 71 -31.08 -47.94 35.57
CA VAL A 71 -31.88 -46.76 35.20
C VAL A 71 -31.29 -46.05 33.98
N VAL A 72 -29.98 -46.17 33.77
CA VAL A 72 -29.29 -45.54 32.64
C VAL A 72 -29.40 -46.40 31.39
N ASN A 73 -29.90 -45.82 30.30
CA ASN A 73 -29.90 -46.47 29.00
C ASN A 73 -28.48 -46.46 28.40
N ILE A 74 -27.89 -47.64 28.22
CA ILE A 74 -26.54 -47.80 27.69
C ILE A 74 -26.61 -48.61 26.39
N PRO A 75 -26.01 -48.13 25.29
CA PRO A 75 -25.88 -48.89 24.06
C PRO A 75 -25.26 -50.27 24.29
N SER A 76 -25.79 -51.31 23.63
CA SER A 76 -25.39 -52.70 23.85
C SER A 76 -23.91 -52.97 23.54
N ASP A 77 -23.36 -52.28 22.55
CA ASP A 77 -21.95 -52.31 22.15
C ASP A 77 -21.00 -51.75 23.23
N LYS A 78 -21.50 -50.90 24.14
CA LYS A 78 -20.70 -50.26 25.20
C LYS A 78 -21.11 -50.65 26.61
N ARG A 79 -22.09 -51.56 26.76
CA ARG A 79 -22.63 -51.97 28.06
C ARG A 79 -21.56 -52.57 28.98
N ALA A 80 -20.63 -53.35 28.44
CA ALA A 80 -19.56 -53.97 29.23
C ALA A 80 -18.63 -52.92 29.89
N VAL A 81 -18.23 -51.88 29.13
CA VAL A 81 -17.39 -50.78 29.64
C VAL A 81 -18.19 -49.84 30.52
N ILE A 82 -19.22 -49.23 29.93
CA ILE A 82 -19.94 -48.12 30.55
C ILE A 82 -20.82 -48.63 31.70
N GLY A 83 -21.41 -49.81 31.58
CA GLY A 83 -22.26 -50.42 32.61
C GLY A 83 -21.51 -50.62 33.92
N SER A 84 -20.27 -51.11 33.88
CA SER A 84 -19.45 -51.33 35.09
C SER A 84 -19.28 -50.07 35.97
N PHE A 85 -19.26 -48.88 35.36
CA PHE A 85 -19.15 -47.62 36.08
C PHE A 85 -20.43 -47.24 36.82
N PHE A 86 -21.58 -47.73 36.35
CA PHE A 86 -22.90 -47.40 36.90
C PHE A 86 -23.49 -48.53 37.74
N ASP A 87 -23.13 -49.79 37.47
CA ASP A 87 -23.63 -50.96 38.22
C ASP A 87 -23.13 -50.92 39.68
N SER A 88 -21.93 -50.37 39.92
CA SER A 88 -21.38 -50.15 41.27
C SER A 88 -21.96 -48.94 42.02
N VAL A 89 -22.86 -48.16 41.38
CA VAL A 89 -23.39 -46.91 41.92
C VAL A 89 -24.84 -47.07 42.34
N VAL A 90 -25.12 -46.64 43.57
CA VAL A 90 -26.40 -46.78 44.25
C VAL A 90 -26.94 -45.39 44.57
N VAL A 91 -28.17 -45.11 44.14
CA VAL A 91 -28.87 -43.88 44.47
C VAL A 91 -29.63 -44.08 45.77
N VAL A 92 -29.39 -43.21 46.76
CA VAL A 92 -30.04 -43.22 48.07
C VAL A 92 -30.71 -41.88 48.35
N ASP A 93 -31.70 -41.88 49.24
CA ASP A 93 -32.43 -40.69 49.64
C ASP A 93 -31.55 -39.66 50.38
N SER A 94 -30.59 -40.11 51.19
CA SER A 94 -29.73 -39.26 52.00
C SER A 94 -28.34 -39.86 52.23
N ILE A 95 -27.36 -39.00 52.50
CA ILE A 95 -25.99 -39.44 52.76
C ILE A 95 -25.87 -40.20 54.09
N ARG A 96 -26.82 -40.00 55.02
CA ARG A 96 -26.89 -40.76 56.27
C ARG A 96 -27.25 -42.22 55.98
N THR A 97 -28.17 -42.45 55.05
CA THR A 97 -28.54 -43.79 54.55
C THR A 97 -27.33 -44.49 53.91
N ALA A 98 -26.54 -43.77 53.10
CA ALA A 98 -25.29 -44.30 52.56
C ALA A 98 -24.33 -44.82 53.65
N LEU A 99 -24.14 -44.05 54.72
CA LEU A 99 -23.28 -44.42 55.84
C LEU A 99 -23.79 -45.64 56.61
N THR A 100 -25.10 -45.81 56.73
CA THR A 100 -25.70 -47.00 57.38
C THR A 100 -25.56 -48.26 56.53
N LEU A 101 -25.62 -48.14 55.20
CA LEU A 101 -25.51 -49.27 54.27
C LEU A 101 -24.07 -49.68 53.98
N ARG A 102 -23.12 -48.76 54.21
CA ARG A 102 -21.69 -48.95 53.92
C ARG A 102 -21.07 -50.23 54.49
N PRO A 103 -21.33 -50.65 55.74
CA PRO A 103 -20.74 -51.87 56.30
C PRO A 103 -21.20 -53.15 55.57
N ASP A 104 -22.47 -53.18 55.16
CA ASP A 104 -23.07 -54.32 54.47
C ASP A 104 -22.65 -54.39 52.99
N PHE A 105 -22.30 -53.24 52.39
CA PHE A 105 -21.96 -53.11 50.97
C PHE A 105 -20.69 -52.27 50.71
N PRO A 106 -19.51 -52.75 51.14
CA PRO A 106 -18.26 -51.98 51.08
C PRO A 106 -17.73 -51.70 49.67
N GLY A 107 -18.18 -52.47 48.66
CA GLY A 107 -17.76 -52.29 47.26
C GLY A 107 -18.60 -51.30 46.45
N ARG A 108 -19.65 -50.71 47.04
CA ARG A 108 -20.59 -49.84 46.32
C ARG A 108 -20.28 -48.36 46.58
N THR A 109 -20.55 -47.54 45.57
CA THR A 109 -20.55 -46.07 45.65
C THR A 109 -21.98 -45.61 45.84
N PHE A 110 -22.24 -44.78 46.84
CA PHE A 110 -23.56 -44.26 47.16
C PHE A 110 -23.66 -42.79 46.78
N VAL A 111 -24.77 -42.39 46.17
CA VAL A 111 -25.00 -41.02 45.74
C VAL A 111 -26.41 -40.58 46.09
N THR A 112 -26.57 -39.36 46.59
CA THR A 112 -27.89 -38.76 46.85
C THR A 112 -28.44 -38.04 45.63
N LEU A 113 -29.76 -37.85 45.58
CA LEU A 113 -30.40 -37.02 44.54
C LEU A 113 -29.85 -35.59 44.47
N ASP A 114 -29.38 -35.07 45.60
CA ASP A 114 -28.78 -33.74 45.73
C ASP A 114 -27.30 -33.68 45.30
N GLY A 115 -26.70 -34.84 45.00
CA GLY A 115 -25.35 -34.95 44.46
C GLY A 115 -24.23 -35.08 45.49
N ASP A 116 -24.54 -35.44 46.73
CA ASP A 116 -23.53 -35.93 47.68
C ASP A 116 -23.15 -37.36 47.33
N CYS A 117 -21.90 -37.73 47.50
CA CYS A 117 -21.34 -39.00 47.06
C CYS A 117 -20.41 -39.60 48.12
N LEU A 118 -20.61 -40.88 48.45
CA LEU A 118 -19.69 -41.70 49.23
C LEU A 118 -19.12 -42.80 48.32
N THR A 119 -17.85 -42.68 47.94
CA THR A 119 -17.21 -43.62 47.02
C THR A 119 -16.91 -44.97 47.68
N ALA A 120 -16.72 -45.99 46.84
CA ALA A 120 -16.30 -47.33 47.28
C ALA A 120 -14.98 -47.32 48.08
N ASP A 121 -14.11 -46.33 47.87
CA ASP A 121 -12.85 -46.14 48.60
C ASP A 121 -13.01 -45.37 49.92
N GLY A 122 -14.26 -45.02 50.29
CA GLY A 122 -14.58 -44.33 51.54
C GLY A 122 -14.43 -42.80 51.48
N VAL A 123 -14.35 -42.20 50.29
CA VAL A 123 -14.29 -40.74 50.13
C VAL A 123 -15.70 -40.17 50.14
N LEU A 124 -15.98 -39.32 51.12
CA LEU A 124 -17.23 -38.55 51.19
C LEU A 124 -17.04 -37.18 50.53
N THR A 125 -17.86 -36.90 49.53
CA THR A 125 -17.88 -35.63 48.79
C THR A 125 -19.29 -35.05 48.87
N GLY A 126 -19.43 -33.80 49.28
CA GLY A 126 -20.73 -33.14 49.38
C GLY A 126 -20.62 -31.64 49.59
N GLY A 127 -21.75 -30.94 49.58
CA GLY A 127 -21.84 -29.50 49.81
C GLY A 127 -22.57 -28.73 48.71
N THR A 128 -22.78 -27.43 48.92
CA THR A 128 -23.42 -26.55 47.94
C THR A 128 -22.48 -26.28 46.78
N ALA A 129 -22.84 -26.75 45.58
CA ALA A 129 -22.09 -26.48 44.37
C ALA A 129 -22.12 -24.99 44.01
N GLU A 130 -20.96 -24.35 43.89
CA GLU A 130 -20.83 -23.24 42.93
C GLU A 130 -21.09 -23.82 41.54
N SER A 131 -22.14 -23.31 40.89
CA SER A 131 -22.73 -23.87 39.67
C SER A 131 -21.68 -24.18 38.59
N ALA A 132 -21.32 -25.46 38.41
CA ALA A 132 -20.40 -25.92 37.36
C ALA A 132 -20.90 -25.65 35.92
N ASP A 133 -22.20 -25.38 35.73
CA ASP A 133 -22.78 -24.90 34.47
C ASP A 133 -22.34 -23.48 34.11
N SER A 134 -21.93 -22.66 35.09
CA SER A 134 -21.41 -21.31 34.84
C SER A 134 -20.11 -21.34 34.05
N GLY A 135 -19.22 -22.32 34.28
CA GLY A 135 -17.92 -22.40 33.64
C GLY A 135 -17.97 -22.83 32.17
N LEU A 136 -18.81 -23.81 31.84
CA LEU A 136 -18.98 -24.29 30.46
C LEU A 136 -19.73 -23.28 29.58
N LEU A 137 -20.79 -22.66 30.11
CA LEU A 137 -21.52 -21.60 29.40
C LEU A 137 -20.66 -20.35 29.20
N LYS A 138 -19.89 -19.95 30.22
CA LYS A 138 -18.93 -18.84 30.12
C LYS A 138 -17.86 -19.11 29.06
N ARG A 139 -17.26 -20.30 29.03
CA ARG A 139 -16.30 -20.70 27.99
C ARG A 139 -16.93 -20.72 26.59
N ARG A 140 -18.15 -21.25 26.43
CA ARG A 140 -18.85 -21.24 25.14
C ARG A 140 -19.10 -19.82 24.64
N ARG A 141 -19.49 -18.91 25.55
CA ARG A 141 -19.68 -17.49 25.24
C ARG A 141 -18.37 -16.81 24.85
N GLU A 142 -17.30 -17.04 25.61
CA GLU A 142 -15.96 -16.52 25.34
C GLU A 142 -15.44 -16.99 23.98
N ILE A 143 -15.60 -18.27 23.63
CA ILE A 143 -15.24 -18.80 22.31
C ILE A 143 -16.02 -18.09 21.20
N LYS A 144 -17.33 -17.85 21.39
CA LYS A 144 -18.15 -17.14 20.40
C LYS A 144 -17.69 -15.69 20.21
N GLU A 145 -17.44 -14.98 21.31
CA GLU A 145 -16.98 -13.59 21.30
C GLU A 145 -15.60 -13.48 20.64
N LEU A 146 -14.65 -14.34 20.99
CA LEU A 146 -13.33 -14.40 20.37
C LEU A 146 -13.41 -14.77 18.88
N SER A 147 -14.32 -15.67 18.49
CA SER A 147 -14.50 -16.03 17.09
C SER A 147 -15.04 -14.86 16.27
N GLN A 148 -15.98 -14.09 16.82
CA GLN A 148 -16.50 -12.89 16.18
C GLN A 148 -15.43 -11.81 16.05
N GLN A 149 -14.65 -11.58 17.10
CA GLN A 149 -13.51 -10.63 17.05
C GLN A 149 -12.49 -11.05 16.00
N ARG A 150 -12.16 -12.35 15.92
CA ARG A 150 -11.24 -12.88 14.90
C ARG A 150 -11.74 -12.58 13.49
N GLU A 151 -13.03 -12.79 13.21
CA GLU A 151 -13.63 -12.48 11.91
C GLU A 151 -13.60 -10.99 11.59
N GLU A 152 -13.91 -10.14 12.58
CA GLU A 152 -13.81 -8.69 12.43
C GLU A 152 -12.38 -8.24 12.10
N TRP A 153 -11.39 -8.74 12.84
CA TRP A 153 -9.98 -8.45 12.59
C TRP A 153 -9.49 -8.99 11.26
N ALA A 154 -9.95 -10.16 10.83
CA ALA A 154 -9.65 -10.70 9.51
C ALA A 154 -10.19 -9.79 8.40
N GLY A 155 -11.41 -9.25 8.55
CA GLY A 155 -11.99 -8.28 7.64
C GLY A 155 -11.19 -6.97 7.58
N LYS A 156 -10.82 -6.41 8.75
CA LYS A 156 -9.98 -5.21 8.85
C LYS A 156 -8.62 -5.42 8.20
N LEU A 157 -7.99 -6.58 8.42
CA LEU A 157 -6.70 -6.92 7.80
C LEU A 157 -6.82 -6.99 6.28
N GLN A 158 -7.89 -7.59 5.75
CA GLN A 158 -8.12 -7.68 4.32
C GLN A 158 -8.29 -6.29 3.68
N LEU A 159 -9.06 -5.41 4.32
CA LEU A 159 -9.22 -4.02 3.87
C LEU A 159 -7.89 -3.25 3.92
N ALA A 160 -7.10 -3.42 4.98
CA ALA A 160 -5.80 -2.79 5.11
C ALA A 160 -4.82 -3.26 4.02
N LYS A 161 -4.82 -4.56 3.68
CA LYS A 161 -4.01 -5.11 2.59
C LYS A 161 -4.41 -4.52 1.23
N LEU A 162 -5.71 -4.48 0.93
CA LEU A 162 -6.20 -3.87 -0.32
C LEU A 162 -5.84 -2.38 -0.41
N SER A 163 -5.89 -1.65 0.71
CA SER A 163 -5.45 -0.26 0.76
C SER A 163 -3.96 -0.13 0.53
N LEU A 164 -3.15 -1.02 1.11
CA LEU A 164 -1.70 -1.03 0.92
C LEU A 164 -1.33 -1.29 -0.54
N ASP A 165 -1.97 -2.27 -1.18
CA ASP A 165 -1.70 -2.60 -2.59
C ASP A 165 -2.04 -1.42 -3.51
N LYS A 166 -3.17 -0.74 -3.25
CA LYS A 166 -3.55 0.49 -3.97
C LYS A 166 -2.51 1.61 -3.78
N LEU A 167 -2.02 1.81 -2.56
CA LEU A 167 -1.02 2.83 -2.26
C LEU A 167 0.33 2.51 -2.91
N LEU A 168 0.73 1.23 -2.94
CA LEU A 168 1.95 0.80 -3.61
C LEU A 168 1.88 1.01 -5.13
N ALA A 169 0.76 0.64 -5.76
CA ALA A 169 0.53 0.89 -7.18
C ALA A 169 0.54 2.40 -7.48
N ARG A 170 -0.13 3.21 -6.64
CA ARG A 170 -0.13 4.67 -6.81
C ARG A 170 1.26 5.27 -6.65
N ARG A 171 2.05 4.79 -5.69
CA ARG A 171 3.45 5.22 -5.48
C ARG A 171 4.30 4.91 -6.71
N GLN A 172 4.16 3.73 -7.29
CA GLN A 172 4.88 3.36 -8.51
C GLN A 172 4.51 4.29 -9.67
N GLN A 173 3.21 4.48 -9.92
CA GLN A 173 2.74 5.38 -10.97
C GLN A 173 3.30 6.81 -10.81
N VAL A 174 3.22 7.37 -9.61
CA VAL A 174 3.77 8.72 -9.33
C VAL A 174 5.29 8.75 -9.52
N GLY A 175 6.00 7.68 -9.17
CA GLY A 175 7.44 7.55 -9.42
C GLY A 175 7.79 7.59 -10.91
N GLU A 176 7.03 6.87 -11.74
CA GLU A 176 7.21 6.89 -13.20
C GLU A 176 6.86 8.25 -13.82
N GLU A 177 5.77 8.88 -13.36
CA GLU A 177 5.39 10.24 -13.76
C GLU A 177 6.48 11.26 -13.43
N LEU A 178 7.09 11.15 -12.25
CA LEU A 178 8.18 12.02 -11.80
C LEU A 178 9.43 11.86 -12.67
N GLU A 179 9.86 10.63 -12.95
CA GLU A 179 11.03 10.39 -13.80
C GLU A 179 10.80 10.90 -15.23
N ASN A 180 9.60 10.71 -15.77
CA ASN A 180 9.24 11.28 -17.06
C ASN A 180 9.22 12.82 -17.05
N ALA A 181 8.75 13.43 -15.96
CA ALA A 181 8.77 14.88 -15.79
C ALA A 181 10.20 15.44 -15.71
N LYS A 182 11.10 14.75 -14.99
CA LYS A 182 12.53 15.11 -14.93
C LYS A 182 13.20 15.04 -16.30
N LYS A 183 12.95 13.98 -17.08
CA LYS A 183 13.47 13.87 -18.45
C LYS A 183 13.03 15.04 -19.33
N ARG A 184 11.72 15.34 -19.33
CA ARG A 184 11.18 16.50 -20.06
C ARG A 184 11.75 17.84 -19.59
N HIS A 185 12.05 17.97 -18.30
CA HIS A 185 12.68 19.17 -17.75
C HIS A 185 14.08 19.36 -18.33
N ILE A 186 14.90 18.31 -18.29
CA ILE A 186 16.27 18.33 -18.83
C ILE A 186 16.26 18.63 -20.33
N GLU A 187 15.36 18.00 -21.10
CA GLU A 187 15.20 18.28 -22.53
C GLU A 187 14.86 19.76 -22.79
N LYS A 188 13.94 20.32 -21.99
CA LYS A 188 13.59 21.74 -22.11
C LYS A 188 14.71 22.69 -21.69
N GLU A 189 15.48 22.35 -20.65
CA GLU A 189 16.65 23.14 -20.26
C GLU A 189 17.70 23.18 -21.36
N LEU A 190 17.96 22.03 -22.00
CA LEU A 190 18.87 21.97 -23.14
C LEU A 190 18.37 22.84 -24.30
N MET A 191 17.08 22.73 -24.64
CA MET A 191 16.47 23.54 -25.70
C MET A 191 16.54 25.04 -25.39
N VAL A 192 16.34 25.45 -24.13
CA VAL A 192 16.47 26.86 -23.72
C VAL A 192 17.92 27.32 -23.85
N ALA A 193 18.90 26.48 -23.51
CA ALA A 193 20.32 26.82 -23.65
C ALA A 193 20.72 26.99 -25.12
N GLU A 194 20.22 26.12 -26.02
CA GLU A 194 20.43 26.23 -27.46
C GLU A 194 19.82 27.52 -28.02
N LEU A 195 18.55 27.79 -27.71
CA LEU A 195 17.87 29.01 -28.16
C LEU A 195 18.54 30.29 -27.66
N LYS A 196 19.11 30.29 -26.45
CA LYS A 196 19.89 31.42 -25.94
C LYS A 196 21.16 31.66 -26.75
N LYS A 197 21.88 30.59 -27.12
CA LYS A 197 23.07 30.70 -27.96
C LYS A 197 22.74 31.18 -29.36
N ASP A 198 21.64 30.72 -29.94
CA ASP A 198 21.17 31.17 -31.24
C ASP A 198 20.76 32.65 -31.21
N LEU A 199 20.09 33.08 -30.13
CA LEU A 199 19.76 34.48 -29.90
C LEU A 199 21.03 35.35 -29.81
N GLU A 200 22.01 34.96 -28.99
CA GLU A 200 23.28 35.69 -28.86
C GLU A 200 24.01 35.80 -30.20
N ARG A 201 24.00 34.73 -31.01
CA ARG A 201 24.56 34.76 -32.36
C ARG A 201 23.82 35.76 -33.27
N ALA A 202 22.49 35.72 -33.27
CA ALA A 202 21.67 36.62 -34.09
C ALA A 202 21.85 38.09 -33.66
N GLU A 203 21.97 38.36 -32.36
CA GLU A 203 22.26 39.69 -31.82
C GLU A 203 23.63 40.21 -32.28
N ASN A 204 24.66 39.36 -32.23
CA ASN A 204 25.99 39.71 -32.74
C ASN A 204 25.99 39.97 -34.25
N GLU A 205 25.27 39.14 -35.03
CA GLU A 205 25.11 39.35 -36.47
C GLU A 205 24.38 40.66 -36.79
N LEU A 206 23.32 40.99 -36.04
CA LEU A 206 22.60 42.24 -36.15
C LEU A 206 23.50 43.45 -35.82
N GLN A 207 24.27 43.38 -34.73
CA GLN A 207 25.19 44.45 -34.34
C GLN A 207 26.24 44.69 -35.43
N ASN A 208 26.83 43.63 -35.99
CA ASN A 208 27.79 43.75 -37.08
C ASN A 208 27.15 44.38 -38.34
N ALA A 209 25.94 43.98 -38.68
CA ALA A 209 25.19 44.55 -39.80
C ALA A 209 24.88 46.04 -39.57
N GLN A 210 24.48 46.44 -38.37
CA GLN A 210 24.25 47.85 -38.02
C GLN A 210 25.52 48.69 -38.16
N VAL A 211 26.67 48.18 -37.70
CA VAL A 211 27.96 48.86 -37.87
C VAL A 211 28.31 49.00 -39.37
N ALA A 212 28.07 47.96 -40.17
CA ALA A 212 28.31 48.01 -41.61
C ALA A 212 27.41 49.04 -42.31
N VAL A 213 26.11 49.07 -41.98
CA VAL A 213 25.16 50.07 -42.49
C VAL A 213 25.60 51.49 -42.13
N GLN A 214 26.03 51.72 -40.87
CA GLN A 214 26.50 53.04 -40.45
C GLN A 214 27.76 53.47 -41.21
N ARG A 215 28.70 52.55 -41.48
CA ARG A 215 29.88 52.83 -42.30
C ARG A 215 29.48 53.21 -43.73
N GLN A 216 28.58 52.43 -44.35
CA GLN A 216 28.10 52.71 -45.69
C GLN A 216 27.39 54.06 -45.77
N GLN A 217 26.58 54.41 -44.76
CA GLN A 217 25.91 55.70 -44.70
C GLN A 217 26.92 56.86 -44.63
N ASN A 218 28.00 56.71 -43.86
CA ASN A 218 29.06 57.70 -43.78
C ASN A 218 29.80 57.85 -45.12
N GLU A 219 30.03 56.75 -45.86
CA GLU A 219 30.61 56.79 -47.20
C GLU A 219 29.68 57.50 -48.19
N VAL A 220 28.38 57.16 -48.20
CA VAL A 220 27.38 57.84 -49.03
C VAL A 220 27.37 59.34 -48.77
N ASN A 221 27.38 59.76 -47.49
CA ASN A 221 27.41 61.18 -47.13
C ASN A 221 28.69 61.88 -47.62
N ARG A 222 29.85 61.19 -47.59
CA ARG A 222 31.11 61.72 -48.14
C ARG A 222 31.05 61.89 -49.64
N GLU A 223 30.55 60.88 -50.35
CA GLU A 223 30.42 60.95 -51.81
C GLU A 223 29.42 62.02 -52.25
N GLN A 224 28.30 62.18 -51.51
CA GLN A 224 27.36 63.29 -51.73
C GLN A 224 28.03 64.66 -51.56
N ALA A 225 28.86 64.82 -50.52
CA ALA A 225 29.62 66.06 -50.31
C ALA A 225 30.66 66.31 -51.40
N ASN A 226 31.34 65.27 -51.88
CA ASN A 226 32.29 65.36 -53.00
C ASN A 226 31.58 65.74 -54.30
N LEU A 227 30.43 65.10 -54.61
CA LEU A 227 29.61 65.45 -55.77
C LEU A 227 29.14 66.90 -55.72
N ALA A 228 28.71 67.39 -54.56
CA ALA A 228 28.30 68.78 -54.40
C ALA A 228 29.44 69.76 -54.70
N LYS A 229 30.66 69.47 -54.23
CA LYS A 229 31.85 70.27 -54.55
C LYS A 229 32.17 70.25 -56.04
N LEU A 230 32.21 69.08 -56.65
CA LEU A 230 32.53 68.94 -58.07
C LEU A 230 31.49 69.63 -58.96
N ASN A 231 30.21 69.58 -58.59
CA ASN A 231 29.16 70.33 -59.28
C ASN A 231 29.35 71.85 -59.16
N ALA A 232 29.72 72.36 -57.99
CA ALA A 232 30.03 73.78 -57.80
C ALA A 232 31.27 74.21 -58.62
N GLU A 233 32.32 73.37 -58.67
CA GLU A 233 33.49 73.61 -59.51
C GLU A 233 33.15 73.60 -61.01
N LEU A 234 32.28 72.68 -61.45
CA LEU A 234 31.78 72.64 -62.83
C LEU A 234 30.99 73.91 -63.17
N GLU A 235 30.18 74.41 -62.24
CA GLU A 235 29.41 75.65 -62.43
C GLU A 235 30.32 76.88 -62.51
N ASP A 236 31.34 76.99 -61.65
CA ASP A 236 32.37 78.04 -61.72
C ASP A 236 33.15 78.00 -63.04
N ILE A 237 33.65 76.83 -63.42
CA ILE A 237 34.38 76.65 -64.68
C ILE A 237 33.47 77.00 -65.86
N GLY A 238 32.21 76.56 -65.83
CA GLY A 238 31.20 76.90 -66.84
C GLY A 238 30.99 78.40 -66.98
N GLY A 239 30.83 79.11 -65.86
CA GLY A 239 30.70 80.58 -65.84
C GLY A 239 31.93 81.29 -66.41
N ARG A 240 33.14 80.86 -66.01
CA ARG A 240 34.41 81.40 -66.53
C ARG A 240 34.59 81.14 -68.02
N LEU A 241 34.14 79.99 -68.51
CA LEU A 241 34.16 79.64 -69.93
C LEU A 241 33.27 80.58 -70.74
N GLU A 242 32.10 80.92 -70.21
CA GLU A 242 31.18 81.85 -70.85
C GLU A 242 31.73 83.29 -70.85
N GLU A 243 32.30 83.76 -69.74
CA GLU A 243 32.99 85.06 -69.68
C GLU A 243 34.15 85.13 -70.70
N MET A 244 34.96 84.06 -70.79
CA MET A 244 36.03 84.00 -71.79
C MET A 244 35.51 84.02 -73.23
N ARG A 245 34.35 83.39 -73.50
CA ARG A 245 33.71 83.43 -74.82
C ARG A 245 33.22 84.83 -75.16
N GLU A 246 32.53 85.50 -74.24
CA GLU A 246 32.09 86.89 -74.40
C GLU A 246 33.28 87.80 -74.69
N ARG A 247 34.35 87.69 -73.89
CA ARG A 247 35.56 88.49 -74.06
C ARG A 247 36.28 88.19 -75.38
N ARG A 248 36.25 86.94 -75.85
CA ARG A 248 36.78 86.57 -77.17
C ARG A 248 36.00 87.27 -78.28
N VAL A 249 34.67 87.31 -78.19
CA VAL A 249 33.80 88.00 -79.15
C VAL A 249 34.08 89.51 -79.14
N GLU A 250 34.20 90.13 -77.97
CA GLU A 250 34.57 91.56 -77.86
C GLU A 250 35.93 91.87 -78.49
N LEU A 251 36.94 91.04 -78.22
CA LEU A 251 38.27 91.15 -78.81
C LEU A 251 38.23 90.96 -80.33
N GLU A 252 37.47 89.99 -80.83
CA GLU A 252 37.27 89.78 -82.28
C GLU A 252 36.64 91.02 -82.95
N ILE A 253 35.63 91.63 -82.33
CA ILE A 253 35.02 92.88 -82.80
C ILE A 253 36.05 94.03 -82.78
N SER A 254 36.83 94.15 -81.70
CA SER A 254 37.86 95.19 -81.56
C SER A 254 38.97 95.04 -82.60
N VAL A 255 39.44 93.81 -82.84
CA VAL A 255 40.42 93.51 -83.90
C VAL A 255 39.86 93.88 -85.27
N GLN A 256 38.60 93.54 -85.58
CA GLN A 256 37.96 93.95 -86.84
C GLN A 256 37.86 95.47 -86.99
N ALA A 257 37.55 96.20 -85.92
CA ALA A 257 37.50 97.66 -85.92
C ALA A 257 38.89 98.28 -86.15
N LEU A 258 39.91 97.82 -85.44
CA LEU A 258 41.30 98.26 -85.59
C LEU A 258 41.87 97.94 -86.98
N ASP A 259 41.55 96.76 -87.54
CA ASP A 259 41.98 96.39 -88.89
C ASP A 259 41.32 97.31 -89.92
N LYS A 260 40.04 97.67 -89.73
CA LYS A 260 39.36 98.66 -90.55
C LYS A 260 40.03 100.05 -90.45
N GLU A 261 40.31 100.54 -89.24
CA GLU A 261 41.05 101.80 -89.04
C GLU A 261 42.45 101.75 -89.66
N TYR A 262 43.16 100.63 -89.57
CA TYR A 262 44.47 100.44 -90.18
C TYR A 262 44.39 100.49 -91.71
N GLN A 263 43.39 99.85 -92.33
CA GLN A 263 43.16 99.95 -93.77
C GLN A 263 42.80 101.38 -94.20
N GLU A 264 41.97 102.09 -93.43
CA GLU A 264 41.63 103.51 -93.67
C GLU A 264 42.86 104.44 -93.54
N SER A 265 43.70 104.23 -92.54
CA SER A 265 44.94 104.98 -92.35
C SER A 265 45.99 104.67 -93.42
N ARG A 266 46.11 103.40 -93.83
CA ARG A 266 47.01 102.96 -94.92
C ARG A 266 46.58 103.53 -96.27
N THR A 267 45.29 103.50 -96.60
CA THR A 267 44.77 104.14 -97.83
C THR A 267 44.98 105.65 -97.79
N GLY A 268 44.84 106.30 -96.62
CA GLY A 268 45.17 107.71 -96.44
C GLY A 268 46.68 108.04 -96.59
N VAL A 269 47.58 107.15 -96.19
CA VAL A 269 49.04 107.31 -96.39
C VAL A 269 49.45 107.03 -97.83
N ASP A 270 48.86 106.02 -98.48
CA ASP A 270 49.07 105.74 -99.92
C ASP A 270 48.54 106.90 -100.80
N ASP A 271 47.49 107.61 -100.36
CA ASP A 271 46.98 108.84 -101.00
C ASP A 271 47.87 110.08 -100.76
N LEU A 272 48.69 110.09 -99.71
CA LEU A 272 49.65 111.16 -99.40
C LEU A 272 51.03 110.93 -100.03
N GLN A 273 51.41 109.69 -100.32
CA GLN A 273 52.65 109.35 -101.04
C GLN A 273 52.52 109.45 -102.58
N ASN A 274 51.29 109.53 -103.11
CA ASN A 274 50.99 109.69 -104.54
C ASN A 274 50.64 111.13 -104.97
N LYS A 275 51.02 112.15 -104.19
CA LYS A 275 50.93 113.59 -104.53
C LYS A 275 52.30 114.24 -104.56
#